data_AF-A0A7S2JIU5-F1
#
_entry.id   AF-A0A7S2JIU5-F1
#
_cell.length_a   1.000
_cell.length_b   1.000
_cell.length_c   1.000
_cell.angle_alpha   90.00
_cell.angle_beta   90.00
_cell.angle_gamma   90.00
#
_symmetry.space_group_name_H-M   'P 1'
#
loop_
_entity.id
_entity.type
_entity.pdbx_description
1 polymer ?
#
loop_
_entity_poly.entity_id
_entity_poly.type
_entity_poly.pdbx_seq_one_letter_code
_entity_poly.pdbx_strand_id
1 'polypeptide(L)'
;PEMKANWLAAERKEALAKFAPSGFKKTAMVLMGEPSDAYKAKIQGLILADKKAKAEAAAKKKAMEEERKKQVEERRKKAEEARKGAKKKNDGEEGEPAEEKEEAPKEEEKAEEIVVELTEEEKGMWRKPCGQPDVADSILAKAYANFSLPTREEGFDDVVFVWQGEAEASRLLKDWIFQKKLTQRVEDLKPGESFKAALAEWSKTMQAWRKLQGEWKDPNRRKALLAKRAEAKKKAAEEKGEEAPAEEKMDIDMEDLDVFAVEDVTDVGNGEPLFANFAYEDWSLLTVRYELHLLLH
;
A
#
# COMPACT_ATOMS: atom_id res chain seq x y z
N PRO A 1 2.59 -7.95 15.08
CA PRO A 1 2.33 -8.96 14.04
C PRO A 1 2.91 -10.31 14.47
N GLU A 2 2.25 -10.94 15.44
CA GLU A 2 2.73 -12.14 16.14
C GLU A 2 2.79 -13.38 15.24
N MET A 3 2.03 -13.38 14.14
CA MET A 3 1.89 -14.56 13.29
C MET A 3 3.04 -14.73 12.28
N LYS A 4 3.81 -13.68 11.95
CA LYS A 4 4.93 -13.76 11.01
C LYS A 4 6.01 -14.75 11.50
N ALA A 5 6.29 -14.74 12.80
CA ALA A 5 7.34 -15.55 13.41
C ALA A 5 7.14 -17.05 13.19
N ASN A 6 5.87 -17.48 13.13
CA ASN A 6 5.53 -18.88 12.91
C ASN A 6 5.89 -19.36 11.50
N TRP A 7 6.03 -18.47 10.52
CA TRP A 7 6.34 -18.82 9.13
C TRP A 7 7.83 -18.75 8.78
N LEU A 8 8.66 -18.15 9.64
CA LEU A 8 10.09 -18.00 9.40
C LEU A 8 10.91 -18.97 10.25
N ALA A 9 11.67 -19.85 9.62
CA ALA A 9 12.54 -20.82 10.29
C ALA A 9 13.51 -20.17 11.30
N ALA A 10 14.07 -19.01 10.96
CA ALA A 10 14.97 -18.28 11.86
C ALA A 10 14.27 -17.82 13.15
N GLU A 11 13.08 -17.23 13.04
CA GLU A 11 12.30 -16.76 14.19
C GLU A 11 11.78 -17.94 15.02
N ARG A 12 11.39 -19.06 14.38
CA ARG A 12 11.02 -20.31 15.08
C ARG A 12 12.19 -20.87 15.88
N LYS A 13 13.38 -20.95 15.29
CA LYS A 13 14.59 -21.46 15.97
C LYS A 13 14.95 -20.59 17.18
N GLU A 14 14.86 -19.28 17.07
CA GLU A 14 15.07 -18.36 18.19
C GLU A 14 14.03 -18.53 19.30
N ALA A 15 12.75 -18.70 18.93
CA ALA A 15 11.69 -18.98 19.88
C ALA A 15 11.93 -20.30 20.63
N LEU A 16 12.35 -21.36 19.93
CA LEU A 16 12.66 -22.66 20.52
C LEU A 16 13.86 -22.62 21.47
N ALA A 17 14.85 -21.75 21.23
CA ALA A 17 16.02 -21.62 22.10
C ALA A 17 15.63 -21.24 23.54
N LYS A 18 14.54 -20.48 23.73
CA LYS A 18 14.01 -20.09 25.05
C LYS A 18 13.47 -21.28 25.85
N PHE A 19 13.10 -22.37 25.18
CA PHE A 19 12.55 -23.58 25.79
C PHE A 19 13.56 -24.73 25.87
N ALA A 20 14.81 -24.51 25.45
CA ALA A 20 15.89 -25.50 25.58
C ALA A 20 16.22 -25.89 27.04
N PRO A 21 16.21 -24.96 28.03
CA PRO A 21 16.60 -25.30 29.40
C PRO A 21 15.57 -26.12 30.18
N SER A 22 14.33 -26.22 29.69
CA SER A 22 13.17 -26.57 30.52
C SER A 22 12.65 -28.01 30.33
N GLY A 23 13.35 -28.85 29.55
CA GLY A 23 12.99 -30.26 29.38
C GLY A 23 11.64 -30.50 28.71
N PHE A 24 11.06 -29.50 28.06
CA PHE A 24 9.79 -29.62 27.34
C PHE A 24 9.97 -30.36 26.01
N LYS A 25 8.99 -31.19 25.66
CA LYS A 25 8.85 -31.73 24.31
C LYS A 25 8.31 -30.66 23.38
N LYS A 26 9.08 -30.29 22.36
CA LYS A 26 8.75 -29.25 21.38
C LYS A 26 8.07 -29.90 20.19
N THR A 27 6.76 -29.70 20.06
CA THR A 27 5.96 -30.22 18.94
C THR A 27 5.44 -29.07 18.09
N ALA A 28 5.71 -29.09 16.78
CA ALA A 28 5.10 -28.17 15.83
C ALA A 28 3.80 -28.77 15.30
N MET A 29 2.68 -28.05 15.40
CA MET A 29 1.41 -28.44 14.78
C MET A 29 1.19 -27.60 13.53
N VAL A 30 1.09 -28.26 12.37
CA VAL A 30 0.85 -27.61 11.08
C VAL A 30 -0.61 -27.82 10.69
N LEU A 31 -1.33 -26.69 10.57
CA LEU A 31 -2.72 -26.64 10.12
C LEU A 31 -2.74 -25.98 8.73
N MET A 32 -2.73 -26.78 7.67
CA MET A 32 -2.74 -26.30 6.29
C MET A 32 -3.53 -27.27 5.39
N GLY A 33 -4.28 -26.70 4.45
CA GLY A 33 -5.15 -27.45 3.54
C GLY A 33 -6.61 -27.50 4.01
N GLU A 34 -7.34 -28.50 3.54
CA GLU A 34 -8.74 -28.68 3.93
C GLU A 34 -8.86 -29.15 5.37
N PRO A 35 -9.63 -28.45 6.22
CA PRO A 35 -9.81 -28.84 7.61
C PRO A 35 -10.67 -30.11 7.74
N SER A 36 -10.54 -30.78 8.90
CA SER A 36 -11.39 -31.93 9.22
C SER A 36 -12.87 -31.55 9.32
N ASP A 37 -13.77 -32.49 9.06
CA ASP A 37 -15.21 -32.22 9.07
C ASP A 37 -15.73 -31.82 10.46
N ALA A 38 -15.12 -32.35 11.52
CA ALA A 38 -15.37 -31.92 12.90
C ALA A 38 -15.06 -30.43 13.11
N TYR A 39 -13.99 -29.93 12.49
CA TYR A 39 -13.64 -28.50 12.54
C TYR A 39 -14.64 -27.66 11.74
N LYS A 40 -15.03 -28.11 10.54
CA LYS A 40 -16.04 -27.43 9.71
C LYS A 40 -17.36 -27.28 10.47
N ALA A 41 -17.85 -28.36 11.09
CA ALA A 41 -19.08 -28.35 11.89
C ALA A 41 -18.98 -27.38 13.09
N LYS A 42 -17.84 -27.35 13.78
CA LYS A 42 -17.60 -26.41 14.89
C LYS A 42 -17.66 -24.95 14.42
N ILE A 43 -17.03 -24.63 13.29
CA ILE A 43 -17.04 -23.26 12.75
C ILE A 43 -18.44 -22.85 12.29
N GLN A 44 -19.17 -23.73 11.60
CA GLN A 44 -20.56 -23.48 11.21
C GLN A 44 -21.46 -23.22 12.43
N GLY A 45 -21.29 -23.99 13.52
CA GLY A 45 -21.99 -23.75 14.78
C GLY A 45 -21.66 -22.39 15.41
N LEU A 46 -20.39 -21.95 15.35
CA LEU A 46 -19.99 -20.63 15.83
C LEU A 46 -20.53 -19.49 14.96
N ILE A 47 -20.59 -19.67 13.64
CA ILE A 47 -21.18 -18.69 12.71
C ILE A 47 -22.68 -18.53 12.99
N LEU A 48 -23.40 -19.65 13.17
CA LEU A 48 -24.80 -19.64 13.59
C LEU A 48 -25.01 -18.88 14.90
N ALA A 49 -24.19 -19.17 15.92
CA ALA A 49 -24.28 -18.50 17.21
C ALA A 49 -24.01 -16.99 17.11
N ASP A 50 -22.99 -16.59 16.34
CA ASP A 50 -22.67 -15.17 16.10
C ASP A 50 -23.81 -14.44 15.37
N LYS A 51 -24.44 -15.12 14.42
CA LYS A 51 -25.61 -14.60 13.71
C LYS A 51 -26.83 -14.43 14.60
N LYS A 52 -27.15 -15.44 15.40
CA LYS A 52 -28.23 -15.36 16.39
C LYS A 52 -27.99 -14.21 17.37
N ALA A 53 -26.77 -14.13 17.93
CA ALA A 53 -26.39 -13.04 18.83
C ALA A 53 -26.47 -11.65 18.17
N LYS A 54 -26.08 -11.51 16.90
CA LYS A 54 -26.21 -10.26 16.16
C LYS A 54 -27.66 -9.89 15.87
N ALA A 55 -28.49 -10.87 15.53
CA ALA A 55 -29.92 -10.67 15.29
C ALA A 55 -30.64 -10.25 16.59
N GLU A 56 -30.36 -10.94 17.70
CA GLU A 56 -30.87 -10.60 19.04
C GLU A 56 -30.37 -9.21 19.48
N ALA A 57 -29.09 -8.89 19.30
CA ALA A 57 -28.56 -7.57 19.64
C ALA A 57 -29.17 -6.44 18.78
N ALA A 58 -29.42 -6.69 17.50
CA ALA A 58 -30.10 -5.74 16.61
C ALA A 58 -31.57 -5.56 17.01
N ALA A 59 -32.28 -6.64 17.35
CA ALA A 59 -33.65 -6.60 17.85
C ALA A 59 -33.72 -5.83 19.18
N LYS A 60 -32.83 -6.14 20.13
CA LYS A 60 -32.72 -5.41 21.40
C LYS A 60 -32.41 -3.93 21.20
N LYS A 61 -31.53 -3.58 20.26
CA LYS A 61 -31.22 -2.18 19.94
C LYS A 61 -32.41 -1.44 19.34
N LYS A 62 -33.18 -2.09 18.44
CA LYS A 62 -34.42 -1.52 17.89
C LYS A 62 -35.47 -1.32 18.97
N ALA A 63 -35.70 -2.32 19.82
CA ALA A 63 -36.62 -2.23 20.95
C ALA A 63 -36.24 -1.08 21.91
N MET A 64 -34.97 -0.98 22.30
CA MET A 64 -34.48 0.13 23.13
C MET A 64 -34.62 1.51 22.45
N GLU A 65 -34.46 1.59 21.12
CA GLU A 65 -34.63 2.84 20.39
C GLU A 65 -36.11 3.26 20.29
N GLU A 66 -37.02 2.31 20.09
CA GLU A 66 -38.46 2.54 20.08
C GLU A 66 -38.99 2.92 21.46
N GLU A 67 -38.54 2.25 22.51
CA GLU A 67 -38.87 2.60 23.89
C GLU A 67 -38.39 4.02 24.23
N ARG A 68 -37.17 4.37 23.85
CA ARG A 68 -36.63 5.73 24.02
C ARG A 68 -37.45 6.77 23.27
N LYS A 69 -37.93 6.47 22.05
CA LYS A 69 -38.82 7.37 21.28
C LYS A 69 -40.16 7.59 21.99
N LYS A 70 -40.78 6.51 22.49
CA LYS A 70 -42.04 6.59 23.26
C LYS A 70 -41.88 7.42 24.54
N GLN A 71 -40.81 7.21 25.32
CA GLN A 71 -40.54 7.98 26.54
C GLN A 71 -40.31 9.48 26.26
N VAL A 72 -39.65 9.83 25.15
CA VAL A 72 -39.46 11.23 24.75
C VAL A 72 -40.78 11.89 24.32
N GLU A 73 -41.64 11.17 23.59
CA GLU A 73 -42.95 11.67 23.19
C GLU A 73 -43.88 11.88 24.40
N GLU A 74 -43.90 10.94 25.34
CA GLU A 74 -44.67 11.05 26.57
C GLU A 74 -44.20 12.23 27.44
N ARG A 75 -42.87 12.40 27.61
CA ARG A 75 -42.30 13.57 28.29
C ARG A 75 -42.65 14.89 27.59
N ARG A 76 -42.70 14.90 26.26
CA ARG A 76 -43.11 16.09 25.47
C ARG A 76 -44.59 16.42 25.66
N LYS A 77 -45.47 15.41 25.67
CA LYS A 77 -46.91 15.60 25.96
C LYS A 77 -47.13 16.12 27.37
N LYS A 78 -46.50 15.51 28.38
CA LYS A 78 -46.56 15.99 29.79
C LYS A 78 -46.02 17.42 29.93
N ALA A 79 -44.94 17.77 29.24
CA ALA A 79 -44.40 19.14 29.25
C ALA A 79 -45.34 20.15 28.58
N GLU A 80 -46.02 19.77 27.50
CA GLU A 80 -47.00 20.63 26.83
C GLU A 80 -48.27 20.82 27.68
N GLU A 81 -48.75 19.77 28.33
CA GLU A 81 -49.88 19.83 29.27
C GLU A 81 -49.54 20.67 30.51
N ALA A 82 -48.35 20.50 31.09
CA ALA A 82 -47.88 21.36 32.19
C ALA A 82 -47.78 22.83 31.76
N ARG A 83 -47.35 23.10 30.52
CA ARG A 83 -47.27 24.46 29.97
C ARG A 83 -48.66 25.06 29.70
N LYS A 84 -49.64 24.27 29.25
CA LYS A 84 -51.05 24.67 29.10
C LYS A 84 -51.73 24.89 30.46
N GLY A 85 -51.46 24.04 31.45
CA GLY A 85 -51.94 24.19 32.83
C GLY A 85 -51.37 25.42 33.52
N ALA A 86 -50.08 25.70 33.34
CA ALA A 86 -49.45 26.94 33.83
C ALA A 86 -50.03 28.20 33.15
N LYS A 87 -50.39 28.10 31.86
CA LYS A 87 -51.03 29.21 31.13
C LYS A 87 -52.48 29.44 31.61
N LYS A 88 -53.25 28.37 31.89
CA LYS A 88 -54.59 28.46 32.50
C LYS A 88 -54.57 29.00 33.93
N LYS A 89 -53.55 28.67 34.75
CA LYS A 89 -53.37 29.28 36.08
C LYS A 89 -53.02 30.78 36.05
N ASN A 90 -52.48 31.28 34.94
CA ASN A 90 -52.20 32.70 34.75
C ASN A 90 -53.40 33.50 34.20
N ASP A 91 -54.47 32.82 33.77
CA ASP A 91 -55.74 33.40 33.26
C ASP A 91 -56.92 33.25 34.24
N GLY A 92 -56.71 32.75 35.46
CA GLY A 92 -57.66 32.85 36.57
C GLY A 92 -58.98 32.09 36.41
N GLU A 93 -58.97 30.76 36.56
CA GLU A 93 -60.16 29.97 36.92
C GLU A 93 -59.74 28.74 37.76
N GLU A 94 -60.32 28.62 38.95
CA GLU A 94 -60.01 27.60 39.99
C GLU A 94 -60.61 26.22 39.67
N GLY A 95 -59.90 25.16 40.11
CA GLY A 95 -60.41 23.79 40.18
C GLY A 95 -59.35 22.77 40.61
N GLU A 96 -59.41 22.33 41.87
CA GLU A 96 -58.78 21.11 42.43
C GLU A 96 -59.66 19.85 42.15
N PRO A 97 -59.34 18.64 42.65
CA PRO A 97 -58.16 17.76 42.45
C PRO A 97 -58.60 16.33 42.03
N ALA A 98 -57.69 15.43 41.63
CA ALA A 98 -57.82 13.94 41.61
C ALA A 98 -56.62 13.35 40.85
N GLU A 99 -56.12 12.13 41.03
CA GLU A 99 -56.15 11.04 42.02
C GLU A 99 -55.22 9.96 41.37
N GLU A 100 -54.67 9.06 42.17
CA GLU A 100 -53.77 7.97 41.79
C GLU A 100 -54.16 7.14 40.55
N LYS A 101 -53.13 6.58 39.89
CA LYS A 101 -53.20 5.22 39.34
C LYS A 101 -51.81 4.56 39.28
N GLU A 102 -51.61 3.58 40.16
CA GLU A 102 -50.78 2.40 39.89
C GLU A 102 -51.26 1.72 38.61
N GLU A 103 -50.33 1.21 37.81
CA GLU A 103 -50.32 -0.19 37.35
C GLU A 103 -49.07 -0.44 36.50
N ALA A 104 -48.22 -1.36 36.95
CA ALA A 104 -47.29 -2.07 36.08
C ALA A 104 -48.08 -3.12 35.28
N PRO A 105 -47.71 -3.37 34.03
CA PRO A 105 -47.35 -4.75 33.70
C PRO A 105 -45.94 -4.85 33.14
N LYS A 106 -45.16 -5.76 33.74
CA LYS A 106 -44.12 -6.50 33.03
C LYS A 106 -44.81 -7.25 31.88
N GLU A 107 -44.43 -6.98 30.64
CA GLU A 107 -44.69 -7.89 29.54
C GLU A 107 -43.33 -8.43 29.07
N GLU A 108 -43.03 -9.65 29.51
CA GLU A 108 -42.01 -10.50 28.93
C GLU A 108 -42.44 -10.81 27.49
N GLU A 109 -42.09 -9.93 26.54
CA GLU A 109 -42.09 -10.32 25.13
C GLU A 109 -41.00 -11.37 24.95
N LYS A 110 -41.46 -12.62 24.89
CA LYS A 110 -40.72 -13.78 24.41
C LYS A 110 -39.86 -13.33 23.24
N ALA A 111 -38.55 -13.48 23.41
CA ALA A 111 -37.62 -13.50 22.30
C ALA A 111 -38.15 -14.55 21.31
N GLU A 112 -38.80 -14.10 20.24
CA GLU A 112 -39.08 -14.92 19.08
C GLU A 112 -37.74 -15.52 18.67
N GLU A 113 -37.67 -16.84 18.75
CA GLU A 113 -36.49 -17.61 18.44
C GLU A 113 -36.20 -17.38 16.96
N ILE A 114 -35.32 -16.40 16.67
CA ILE A 114 -34.95 -16.06 15.29
C ILE A 114 -34.21 -17.26 14.74
N VAL A 115 -34.93 -18.09 13.97
CA VAL A 115 -34.37 -19.23 13.24
C VAL A 115 -33.53 -18.66 12.10
N VAL A 116 -32.30 -18.28 12.42
CA VAL A 116 -31.30 -17.92 11.41
C VAL A 116 -30.67 -19.21 10.90
N GLU A 117 -31.06 -19.61 9.70
CA GLU A 117 -30.42 -20.73 9.00
C GLU A 117 -29.13 -20.26 8.31
N LEU A 118 -28.13 -21.15 8.24
CA LEU A 118 -26.91 -20.93 7.45
C LEU A 118 -27.28 -20.84 5.98
N THR A 119 -26.82 -19.79 5.30
CA THR A 119 -26.90 -19.73 3.83
C THR A 119 -25.96 -20.77 3.21
N GLU A 120 -26.20 -21.19 1.96
CA GLU A 120 -25.34 -22.19 1.28
C GLU A 120 -23.88 -21.74 1.20
N GLU A 121 -23.64 -20.45 1.04
CA GLU A 121 -22.31 -19.84 1.05
C GLU A 121 -21.59 -20.07 2.39
N GLU A 122 -22.30 -20.05 3.52
CA GLU A 122 -21.73 -20.21 4.86
C GLU A 122 -21.50 -21.68 5.23
N LYS A 123 -22.25 -22.60 4.61
CA LYS A 123 -21.94 -24.03 4.70
C LYS A 123 -20.59 -24.35 4.04
N GLY A 124 -20.20 -23.60 3.02
CA GLY A 124 -18.86 -23.66 2.42
C GLY A 124 -17.77 -22.96 3.23
N MET A 125 -18.11 -22.09 4.19
CA MET A 125 -17.14 -21.36 4.99
C MET A 125 -16.64 -22.20 6.17
N TRP A 126 -15.39 -22.65 6.07
CA TRP A 126 -14.69 -23.32 7.16
C TRP A 126 -13.80 -22.39 7.99
N ARG A 127 -13.85 -21.07 7.74
CA ARG A 127 -13.20 -20.05 8.58
C ARG A 127 -14.10 -18.85 8.76
N LYS A 128 -14.06 -18.21 9.94
CA LYS A 128 -14.78 -16.96 10.17
C LYS A 128 -14.07 -15.84 9.38
N PRO A 129 -14.81 -15.00 8.62
CA PRO A 129 -14.20 -13.85 7.97
C PRO A 129 -13.57 -12.93 9.03
N CYS A 130 -12.27 -12.69 8.93
CA CYS A 130 -11.58 -11.72 9.77
C CYS A 130 -11.45 -10.41 9.00
N GLY A 131 -11.85 -9.29 9.63
CA GLY A 131 -11.74 -7.96 9.03
C GLY A 131 -10.32 -7.39 9.07
N GLN A 132 -9.40 -8.03 9.79
CA GLN A 132 -8.01 -7.62 9.89
C GLN A 132 -7.09 -8.76 9.42
N PRO A 133 -6.09 -8.48 8.57
CA PRO A 133 -5.13 -9.49 8.16
C PRO A 133 -4.18 -9.86 9.32
N ASP A 134 -3.78 -11.13 9.39
CA ASP A 134 -2.87 -11.64 10.44
C ASP A 134 -1.45 -11.03 10.37
N VAL A 135 -1.05 -10.62 9.16
CA VAL A 135 0.21 -9.94 8.88
C VAL A 135 -0.10 -8.73 8.02
N ALA A 136 0.42 -7.56 8.41
CA ALA A 136 0.27 -6.34 7.61
C ALA A 136 0.90 -6.52 6.22
N ASP A 137 0.27 -5.98 5.18
CA ASP A 137 0.69 -6.19 3.79
C ASP A 137 2.13 -5.74 3.50
N SER A 138 2.57 -4.65 4.13
CA SER A 138 3.96 -4.15 4.01
C SER A 138 4.98 -5.11 4.60
N ILE A 139 4.62 -5.84 5.67
CA ILE A 139 5.46 -6.86 6.29
C ILE A 139 5.40 -8.14 5.46
N LEU A 140 4.20 -8.50 4.99
CA LEU A 140 3.99 -9.65 4.14
C LEU A 140 4.86 -9.56 2.89
N ALA A 141 4.84 -8.42 2.20
CA ALA A 141 5.64 -8.14 0.99
C ALA A 141 7.14 -8.45 1.13
N LYS A 142 7.69 -8.26 2.33
CA LYS A 142 9.12 -8.47 2.60
C LYS A 142 9.45 -9.91 3.02
N ALA A 143 8.48 -10.60 3.62
CA ALA A 143 8.71 -11.86 4.32
C ALA A 143 8.17 -13.10 3.59
N TYR A 144 7.14 -12.96 2.74
CA TYR A 144 6.42 -14.09 2.14
C TYR A 144 7.35 -15.06 1.38
N ALA A 145 8.40 -14.55 0.73
CA ALA A 145 9.34 -15.35 -0.04
C ALA A 145 10.18 -16.30 0.82
N ASN A 146 10.32 -15.99 2.12
CA ASN A 146 11.09 -16.77 3.09
C ASN A 146 10.21 -17.67 3.97
N PHE A 147 8.90 -17.75 3.68
CA PHE A 147 8.00 -18.59 4.44
C PHE A 147 8.29 -20.06 4.20
N SER A 148 8.35 -20.83 5.27
CA SER A 148 8.70 -22.24 5.28
C SER A 148 7.87 -23.00 6.32
N LEU A 149 7.63 -24.28 6.06
CA LEU A 149 7.02 -25.17 7.04
C LEU A 149 8.06 -25.56 8.11
N PRO A 150 7.63 -25.83 9.36
CA PRO A 150 8.52 -26.32 10.41
C PRO A 150 9.19 -27.63 10.04
N THR A 151 10.50 -27.71 10.24
CA THR A 151 11.30 -28.92 10.03
C THR A 151 11.97 -29.38 11.32
N ARG A 152 12.30 -30.68 11.43
CA ARG A 152 12.99 -31.22 12.61
C ARG A 152 14.38 -30.61 12.83
N GLU A 153 15.02 -30.12 11.78
CA GLU A 153 16.33 -29.44 11.83
C GLU A 153 16.32 -28.15 12.67
N GLU A 154 15.14 -27.54 12.83
CA GLU A 154 14.97 -26.32 13.63
C GLU A 154 14.99 -26.59 15.14
N GLY A 155 14.94 -27.86 15.55
CA GLY A 155 14.95 -28.28 16.96
C GLY A 155 13.59 -28.69 17.53
N PHE A 156 12.62 -28.98 16.65
CA PHE A 156 11.36 -29.63 17.02
C PHE A 156 11.56 -31.14 17.17
N ASP A 157 11.02 -31.70 18.25
CA ASP A 157 11.03 -33.14 18.50
C ASP A 157 10.02 -33.86 17.58
N ASP A 158 8.85 -33.25 17.37
CA ASP A 158 7.82 -33.77 16.47
C ASP A 158 7.17 -32.66 15.62
N VAL A 159 6.80 -33.01 14.38
CA VAL A 159 6.02 -32.15 13.49
C VAL A 159 4.75 -32.91 13.10
N VAL A 160 3.60 -32.40 13.53
CA VAL A 160 2.29 -33.04 13.37
C VAL A 160 1.47 -32.24 12.37
N PHE A 161 1.07 -32.89 11.29
CA PHE A 161 0.17 -32.33 10.29
C PHE A 161 -1.28 -32.70 10.65
N VAL A 162 -2.11 -31.70 10.98
CA VAL A 162 -3.44 -31.90 11.58
C VAL A 162 -4.54 -32.05 10.54
N TRP A 163 -4.40 -31.38 9.39
CA TRP A 163 -5.43 -31.29 8.35
C TRP A 163 -5.10 -32.17 7.16
N GLN A 164 -4.08 -31.80 6.39
CA GLN A 164 -3.56 -32.59 5.28
C GLN A 164 -2.10 -32.93 5.50
N GLY A 165 -1.62 -33.98 4.82
CA GLY A 165 -0.24 -34.44 4.94
C GLY A 165 0.80 -33.42 4.46
N GLU A 166 2.06 -33.70 4.77
CA GLU A 166 3.21 -32.83 4.48
C GLU A 166 3.33 -32.45 3.00
N ALA A 167 3.10 -33.39 2.08
CA ALA A 167 3.23 -33.14 0.65
C ALA A 167 2.20 -32.12 0.14
N GLU A 168 0.95 -32.24 0.56
CA GLU A 168 -0.14 -31.33 0.17
C GLU A 168 0.04 -29.95 0.80
N ALA A 169 0.41 -29.90 2.09
CA ALA A 169 0.76 -28.64 2.76
C ALA A 169 1.93 -27.93 2.06
N SER A 170 2.98 -28.67 1.70
CA SER A 170 4.13 -28.12 0.99
C SER A 170 3.76 -27.59 -0.40
N ARG A 171 2.85 -28.28 -1.12
CA ARG A 171 2.36 -27.81 -2.43
C ARG A 171 1.57 -26.52 -2.27
N LEU A 172 0.61 -26.48 -1.35
CA LEU A 172 -0.23 -25.30 -1.08
C LEU A 172 0.61 -24.07 -0.71
N LEU A 173 1.62 -24.25 0.16
CA LEU A 173 2.51 -23.14 0.52
C LEU A 173 3.30 -22.63 -0.70
N LYS A 174 3.83 -23.54 -1.53
CA LYS A 174 4.56 -23.16 -2.76
C LYS A 174 3.67 -22.43 -3.75
N ASP A 175 2.46 -22.92 -3.99
CA ASP A 175 1.49 -22.29 -4.89
C ASP A 175 1.09 -20.90 -4.37
N TRP A 176 0.88 -20.76 -3.06
CA TRP A 176 0.60 -19.47 -2.43
C TRP A 176 1.78 -18.50 -2.55
N ILE A 177 3.02 -18.97 -2.30
CA ILE A 177 4.23 -18.14 -2.49
C ILE A 177 4.33 -17.70 -3.95
N PHE A 178 4.08 -18.60 -4.91
CA PHE A 178 4.13 -18.29 -6.33
C PHE A 178 3.07 -17.26 -6.74
N GLN A 179 1.83 -17.44 -6.27
CA GLN A 179 0.77 -16.45 -6.46
C GLN A 179 1.16 -15.09 -5.88
N LYS A 180 1.76 -15.06 -4.68
CA LYS A 180 2.24 -13.82 -4.07
C LYS A 180 3.39 -13.19 -4.85
N LYS A 181 4.30 -13.97 -5.44
CA LYS A 181 5.34 -13.43 -6.34
C LYS A 181 4.74 -12.72 -7.56
N LEU A 182 3.61 -13.20 -8.08
CA LEU A 182 2.93 -12.60 -9.23
C LEU A 182 2.13 -11.35 -8.88
N THR A 183 1.48 -11.31 -7.72
CA THR A 183 0.54 -10.23 -7.38
C THR A 183 1.14 -9.15 -6.48
N GLN A 184 2.20 -9.46 -5.72
CA GLN A 184 2.67 -8.56 -4.69
C GLN A 184 3.56 -7.46 -5.25
N ARG A 185 3.28 -6.22 -4.83
CA ARG A 185 4.11 -5.07 -5.15
C ARG A 185 5.48 -5.19 -4.49
N VAL A 186 6.54 -5.00 -5.27
CA VAL A 186 7.90 -4.87 -4.75
C VAL A 186 8.11 -3.42 -4.29
N GLU A 187 8.17 -3.21 -2.97
CA GLU A 187 8.32 -1.87 -2.39
C GLU A 187 9.78 -1.49 -2.11
N ASP A 188 10.67 -2.47 -1.93
CA ASP A 188 12.07 -2.24 -1.53
C ASP A 188 13.05 -2.23 -2.72
N LEU A 189 12.55 -1.99 -3.94
CA LEU A 189 13.41 -1.92 -5.12
C LEU A 189 14.35 -0.72 -4.99
N LYS A 190 15.65 -1.00 -4.93
CA LYS A 190 16.70 0.03 -4.89
C LYS A 190 17.36 0.15 -6.25
N PRO A 191 17.70 1.37 -6.70
CA PRO A 191 18.51 1.53 -7.90
C PRO A 191 19.84 0.80 -7.76
N GLY A 192 20.18 0.01 -8.78
CA GLY A 192 21.44 -0.70 -8.86
C GLY A 192 22.65 0.23 -8.98
N GLU A 193 23.85 -0.34 -8.90
CA GLU A 193 25.09 0.44 -9.02
C GLU A 193 25.25 1.07 -10.41
N SER A 194 24.91 0.33 -11.47
CA SER A 194 24.92 0.82 -12.86
C SER A 194 24.01 2.04 -13.03
N PHE A 195 22.78 1.98 -12.51
CA PHE A 195 21.83 3.09 -12.53
C PHE A 195 22.42 4.33 -11.85
N LYS A 196 22.99 4.17 -10.65
CA LYS A 196 23.58 5.28 -9.90
C LYS A 196 24.78 5.89 -10.60
N ALA A 197 25.63 5.05 -11.20
CA ALA A 197 26.78 5.50 -11.97
C ALA A 197 26.35 6.31 -13.20
N ALA A 198 25.41 5.77 -13.99
CA ALA A 198 24.87 6.44 -15.18
C ALA A 198 24.16 7.75 -14.82
N LEU A 199 23.35 7.78 -13.76
CA LEU A 199 22.71 9.01 -13.29
C LEU A 199 23.72 10.08 -12.85
N ALA A 200 24.81 9.67 -12.18
CA ALA A 200 25.86 10.57 -11.75
C ALA A 200 26.65 11.15 -12.93
N GLU A 201 26.96 10.34 -13.94
CA GLU A 201 27.58 10.78 -15.18
C GLU A 201 26.67 11.74 -15.96
N TRP A 202 25.40 11.39 -16.09
CA TRP A 202 24.39 12.24 -16.72
C TRP A 202 24.24 13.58 -16.01
N SER A 203 24.20 13.57 -14.68
CA SER A 203 24.12 14.81 -13.89
C SER A 203 25.30 15.74 -14.16
N LYS A 204 26.52 15.20 -14.30
CA LYS A 204 27.71 15.98 -14.67
C LYS A 204 27.60 16.52 -16.09
N THR A 205 27.17 15.70 -17.04
CA THR A 205 26.97 16.08 -18.44
C THR A 205 25.94 17.20 -18.56
N MET A 206 24.81 17.08 -17.89
CA MET A 206 23.76 18.10 -17.83
C MET A 206 24.24 19.43 -17.23
N GLN A 207 25.03 19.38 -16.15
CA GLN A 207 25.63 20.59 -15.58
C GLN A 207 26.61 21.25 -16.55
N ALA A 208 27.44 20.45 -17.24
CA ALA A 208 28.37 20.96 -18.23
C ALA A 208 27.63 21.62 -19.40
N TRP A 209 26.56 21.00 -19.91
CA TRP A 209 25.76 21.55 -21.00
C TRP A 209 25.00 22.81 -20.60
N ARG A 210 24.37 22.85 -19.42
CA ARG A 210 23.73 24.08 -18.91
C ARG A 210 24.73 25.22 -18.73
N LYS A 211 25.95 24.92 -18.27
CA LYS A 211 27.03 25.91 -18.18
C LYS A 211 27.44 26.41 -19.56
N LEU A 212 27.63 25.51 -20.52
CA LEU A 212 27.96 25.88 -21.90
C LEU A 212 26.87 26.74 -22.54
N GLN A 213 25.60 26.41 -22.29
CA GLN A 213 24.47 27.22 -22.73
C GLN A 213 24.50 28.63 -22.12
N GLY A 214 24.78 28.73 -20.82
CA GLY A 214 24.96 30.02 -20.14
C GLY A 214 26.11 30.85 -20.73
N GLU A 215 27.25 30.21 -20.98
CA GLU A 215 28.41 30.84 -21.62
C GLU A 215 28.14 31.26 -23.08
N TRP A 216 27.29 30.52 -23.79
CA TRP A 216 26.86 30.86 -25.16
C TRP A 216 25.90 32.04 -25.22
N LYS A 217 24.97 32.13 -24.25
CA LYS A 217 24.01 33.24 -24.14
C LYS A 217 24.71 34.58 -23.81
N ASP A 218 25.83 34.54 -23.09
CA ASP A 218 26.66 35.72 -22.78
C ASP A 218 27.54 36.13 -23.99
N PRO A 219 27.35 37.30 -24.63
CA PRO A 219 28.07 37.67 -25.86
C PRO A 219 29.59 37.70 -25.72
N ASN A 220 30.11 38.11 -24.57
CA ASN A 220 31.55 38.17 -24.29
C ASN A 220 32.15 36.77 -24.09
N ARG A 221 31.40 35.86 -23.43
CA ARG A 221 31.85 34.48 -23.20
C ARG A 221 31.71 33.64 -24.47
N ARG A 222 30.68 33.88 -25.28
CA ARG A 222 30.53 33.29 -26.62
C ARG A 222 31.73 33.61 -27.53
N LYS A 223 32.15 34.87 -27.59
CA LYS A 223 33.36 35.26 -28.35
C LYS A 223 34.61 34.56 -27.85
N ALA A 224 34.79 34.47 -26.53
CA ALA A 224 35.92 33.77 -25.93
C ALA A 224 35.88 32.24 -26.18
N LEU A 225 34.68 31.63 -26.17
CA LEU A 225 34.47 30.22 -26.46
C LEU A 225 34.82 29.89 -27.92
N LEU A 226 34.33 30.70 -28.86
CA LEU A 226 34.64 30.57 -30.29
C LEU A 226 36.14 30.75 -30.55
N ALA A 227 36.78 31.76 -29.95
CA ALA A 227 38.23 31.97 -30.08
C ALA A 227 39.04 30.78 -29.54
N LYS A 228 38.66 30.21 -28.39
CA LYS A 228 39.30 29.01 -27.82
C LYS A 228 39.09 27.78 -28.70
N ARG A 229 37.90 27.59 -29.26
CA ARG A 229 37.60 26.49 -30.19
C ARG A 229 38.38 26.63 -31.50
N ALA A 230 38.49 27.85 -32.04
CA ALA A 230 39.30 28.13 -33.21
C ALA A 230 40.81 27.87 -32.96
N GLU A 231 41.34 28.25 -31.79
CA GLU A 231 42.71 27.94 -31.40
C GLU A 231 42.94 26.42 -31.24
N ALA A 232 41.99 25.71 -30.63
CA ALA A 232 42.05 24.25 -30.49
C ALA A 232 41.97 23.53 -31.84
N LYS A 233 41.08 23.98 -32.75
CA LYS A 233 40.98 23.45 -34.12
C LYS A 233 42.28 23.71 -34.92
N LYS A 234 42.90 24.88 -34.76
CA LYS A 234 44.21 25.19 -35.37
C LYS A 234 45.32 24.29 -34.86
N LYS A 235 45.43 24.08 -33.54
CA LYS A 235 46.43 23.18 -32.95
C LYS A 235 46.23 21.72 -33.39
N ALA A 236 44.97 21.26 -33.44
CA ALA A 236 44.64 19.91 -33.90
C ALA A 236 44.95 19.70 -35.39
N ALA A 237 44.77 20.71 -36.24
CA ALA A 237 45.12 20.68 -37.66
C ALA A 237 46.65 20.69 -37.87
N GLU A 238 47.38 21.48 -37.08
CA GLU A 238 48.85 21.54 -37.11
C GLU A 238 49.50 20.22 -36.65
N GLU A 239 48.93 19.54 -35.65
CA GLU A 239 49.37 18.19 -35.23
C GLU A 239 49.05 17.08 -36.25
N LYS A 240 47.97 17.23 -37.03
CA LYS A 240 47.56 16.28 -38.07
C LYS A 240 48.15 16.57 -39.45
N GLY A 241 48.85 17.70 -39.62
CA GLY A 241 49.44 18.11 -40.90
C GLY A 241 48.41 18.51 -41.97
N GLU A 242 47.19 18.89 -41.56
CA GLU A 242 46.11 19.33 -42.44
C GLU A 242 46.02 20.87 -42.45
N GLU A 243 45.70 21.49 -43.60
CA GLU A 243 45.47 22.94 -43.67
C GLU A 243 44.25 23.32 -42.82
N ALA A 244 44.39 24.36 -42.01
CA ALA A 244 43.33 24.82 -41.11
C ALA A 244 42.06 25.17 -41.92
N PRO A 245 40.88 24.60 -41.59
CA PRO A 245 39.66 24.94 -42.28
C PRO A 245 39.35 26.43 -42.09
N ALA A 246 39.07 27.12 -43.20
CA ALA A 246 38.68 28.53 -43.18
C ALA A 246 37.42 28.71 -42.29
N GLU A 247 37.42 29.74 -41.43
CA GLU A 247 36.27 30.13 -40.62
C GLU A 247 35.15 30.70 -41.51
N GLU A 248 34.52 29.86 -42.33
CA GLU A 248 33.20 30.19 -42.86
C GLU A 248 32.18 29.97 -41.74
N LYS A 249 31.57 31.05 -41.30
CA LYS A 249 30.32 30.98 -40.52
C LYS A 249 29.28 30.35 -41.42
N MET A 250 29.17 29.03 -41.38
CA MET A 250 28.01 28.34 -41.90
C MET A 250 26.85 28.72 -40.99
N ASP A 251 25.94 29.54 -41.51
CA ASP A 251 24.63 29.75 -40.90
C ASP A 251 23.87 28.44 -41.06
N ILE A 252 23.97 27.59 -40.04
CA ILE A 252 23.24 26.32 -39.96
C ILE A 252 21.81 26.66 -39.54
N ASP A 253 20.86 26.39 -40.42
CA ASP A 253 19.44 26.47 -40.07
C ASP A 253 19.13 25.34 -39.09
N MET A 254 18.77 25.71 -37.85
CA MET A 254 18.43 24.74 -36.81
C MET A 254 17.11 24.01 -37.08
N GLU A 255 16.22 24.59 -37.89
CA GLU A 255 14.90 23.98 -38.18
C GLU A 255 15.03 22.80 -39.16
N ASP A 256 16.03 22.84 -40.05
CA ASP A 256 16.29 21.82 -41.08
C ASP A 256 17.46 20.89 -40.73
N LEU A 257 18.07 21.04 -39.54
CA LEU A 257 19.20 20.22 -39.11
C LEU A 257 18.75 18.79 -38.72
N ASP A 258 19.34 17.77 -39.37
CA ASP A 258 19.15 16.38 -38.96
C ASP A 258 19.92 16.09 -37.65
N VAL A 259 19.16 16.06 -36.55
CA VAL A 259 19.67 15.81 -35.19
C VAL A 259 20.39 14.46 -35.07
N PHE A 260 20.05 13.46 -35.88
CA PHE A 260 20.70 12.14 -35.82
C PHE A 260 22.07 12.09 -36.52
N ALA A 261 22.35 13.06 -37.40
CA ALA A 261 23.63 13.18 -38.09
C ALA A 261 24.65 14.04 -37.31
N VAL A 262 24.25 14.67 -36.21
CA VAL A 262 25.14 15.49 -35.37
C VAL A 262 26.06 14.59 -34.54
N GLU A 263 27.36 14.61 -34.84
CA GLU A 263 28.38 13.82 -34.12
C GLU A 263 28.73 14.41 -32.74
N ASP A 264 28.75 15.73 -32.60
CA ASP A 264 29.00 16.43 -31.33
C ASP A 264 27.87 17.43 -31.01
N VAL A 265 27.06 17.10 -30.01
CA VAL A 265 25.93 17.95 -29.57
C VAL A 265 26.37 19.30 -28.98
N THR A 266 27.66 19.47 -28.67
CA THR A 266 28.22 20.72 -28.16
C THR A 266 28.76 21.66 -29.24
N ASP A 267 28.90 21.18 -30.48
CA ASP A 267 29.33 21.97 -31.66
C ASP A 267 28.69 21.37 -32.93
N VAL A 268 27.64 22.00 -33.43
CA VAL A 268 26.95 21.57 -34.67
C VAL A 268 27.71 21.90 -35.95
N GLY A 269 28.92 22.46 -35.86
CA GLY A 269 29.81 22.77 -36.99
C GLY A 269 30.26 24.23 -37.02
N ASN A 270 29.41 25.16 -36.56
CA ASN A 270 29.68 26.59 -36.48
C ASN A 270 30.07 27.07 -35.06
N GLY A 271 30.32 26.13 -34.14
CA GLY A 271 30.61 26.39 -32.74
C GLY A 271 29.36 26.52 -31.86
N GLU A 272 28.15 26.48 -32.40
CA GLU A 272 26.90 26.54 -31.64
C GLU A 272 26.55 25.18 -31.03
N PRO A 273 26.22 25.09 -29.72
CA PRO A 273 25.69 23.86 -29.16
C PRO A 273 24.25 23.63 -29.63
N LEU A 274 23.87 22.38 -29.87
CA LEU A 274 22.52 22.01 -30.31
C LEU A 274 21.44 22.49 -29.33
N PHE A 275 21.78 22.57 -28.04
CA PHE A 275 20.92 23.04 -26.96
C PHE A 275 21.05 24.55 -26.69
N ALA A 276 21.64 25.35 -27.59
CA ALA A 276 21.82 26.81 -27.42
C ALA A 276 20.50 27.50 -27.05
N ASN A 277 19.42 27.16 -27.76
CA ASN A 277 18.11 27.78 -27.62
C ASN A 277 17.16 27.04 -26.66
N PHE A 278 17.62 26.01 -25.95
CA PHE A 278 16.77 25.29 -25.00
C PHE A 278 16.20 26.22 -23.92
N ALA A 279 14.88 26.14 -23.73
CA ALA A 279 14.16 26.71 -22.62
C ALA A 279 14.17 25.74 -21.42
N TYR A 280 13.53 26.16 -20.34
CA TYR A 280 13.42 25.34 -19.13
C TYR A 280 12.66 24.03 -19.39
N GLU A 281 11.64 24.10 -20.24
CA GLU A 281 10.79 22.99 -20.65
C GLU A 281 11.61 21.93 -21.40
N ASP A 282 12.49 22.34 -22.31
CA ASP A 282 13.34 21.43 -23.08
C ASP A 282 14.32 20.67 -22.17
N TRP A 283 14.92 21.38 -21.21
CA TRP A 283 15.77 20.75 -20.20
C TRP A 283 15.01 19.77 -19.32
N SER A 284 13.76 20.09 -18.99
CA SER A 284 12.90 19.22 -18.18
C SER A 284 12.52 17.96 -18.96
N LEU A 285 12.12 18.11 -20.22
CA LEU A 285 11.79 16.99 -21.11
C LEU A 285 13.00 16.08 -21.35
N LEU A 286 14.18 16.64 -21.60
CA LEU A 286 15.41 15.87 -21.75
C LEU A 286 15.75 15.08 -20.48
N THR A 287 15.60 15.71 -19.31
CA THR A 287 15.84 15.06 -18.01
C THR A 287 14.89 13.88 -17.81
N VAL A 288 13.58 14.10 -17.98
CA VAL A 288 12.56 13.06 -17.81
C VAL A 288 12.77 11.91 -18.80
N ARG A 289 13.14 12.23 -20.06
CA ARG A 289 13.39 11.20 -21.08
C ARG A 289 14.57 10.30 -20.72
N TYR A 290 15.65 10.88 -20.20
CA TYR A 290 16.80 10.09 -19.77
C TYR A 290 16.51 9.29 -18.49
N GLU A 291 15.79 9.87 -17.53
CA GLU A 291 15.34 9.15 -16.33
C GLU A 291 14.45 7.95 -16.69
N LEU A 292 13.52 8.11 -17.64
CA LEU A 292 12.71 7.00 -18.15
C LEU A 292 13.55 5.94 -18.85
N HIS A 293 14.55 6.34 -19.64
CA HIS A 293 15.47 5.40 -20.27
C HIS A 293 16.23 4.57 -19.22
N LEU A 294 16.76 5.20 -18.17
CA LEU A 294 17.42 4.49 -17.07
C LEU A 294 16.50 3.60 -16.24
N LEU A 295 15.18 3.86 -16.22
CA LEU A 295 14.22 3.01 -15.52
C LEU A 295 13.83 1.77 -16.32
N LEU A 296 13.92 1.83 -17.65
CA LEU A 296 13.56 0.75 -18.56
C LEU A 296 14.72 -0.18 -18.92
N HIS A 297 15.96 0.30 -18.82
CA HIS A 297 17.19 -0.40 -19.21
C HIS A 297 18.15 -0.57 -18.03
#